data_AF-A0A7J2H8I6-F1
#
_entry.id   AF-A0A7J2H8I6-F1
#
_cell.length_a   1.000
_cell.length_b   1.000
_cell.length_c   1.000
_cell.angle_alpha   90.00
_cell.angle_beta   90.00
_cell.angle_gamma   90.00
#
_symmetry.space_group_name_H-M   'P 1'
#
loop_
_entity.id
_entity.type
_entity.pdbx_description
1 polymer ?
#
loop_
_entity_poly.entity_id
_entity_poly.type
_entity_poly.pdbx_seq_one_letter_code
_entity_poly.pdbx_strand_id
1 'polypeptide(L)'
;MGAPEGNLPMTLGYSLAPLTLLSVHLVVEGGSRCDFLLSVLGVSALIYTHHTTLISSLAPMGIYALLALVARFRRMERAPLNYYAKAGFRALVMYGLALLISSAWLIPFILEKGYMKPSSVDNPFYFEFWSVKPLDVLLRKHGYVLYQGYTLLAAPLLAASIYAARRLEEKWRVAAMAAACYLLLALSFGKYTPLGVVYLKVPFMKFMPPLRFLSSYNLLASLLACNLVMGVGGDRRSIAAVAAIALIAIHVWDVYPHTAHFEPVELDEQYEKALRYLSRDPSMFRVFQPAVVLSQGSAISYAPAISGKDILGGWYTEASLLQSEIGWLTYLVSREESPGLVRSYVVSYALKYALCDARCPAYSRIYRSLLKAGYREDARFDYMVVLRYNESISYLRSLGSTALAIGTYSPTLARLLSSYMYIEYGGKYIDDHTVEDLSNYPIVFLYGYMYKNVVKAMSILLSYLEMGGTLVLDTWGSPDVTADNVLGLGFQSRILKLDGCVELTGLNSSRLSPFRYEGGGWAATVYRGHFDEVVVRVNDSVVVGILRVGAGRVVAVGLNLFYHALYYGNEYERNFIAGLLKIPEYLLDYHIE
;
A
#
# COMPACT_ATOMS: atom_id res chain seq x y z
N MET A 1 0.97 29.36 6.15
CA MET A 1 0.63 27.97 6.50
C MET A 1 -0.59 27.54 5.70
N GLY A 2 -0.42 27.26 4.41
CA GLY A 2 -1.39 26.51 3.61
C GLY A 2 -0.88 25.08 3.49
N ALA A 3 -0.88 24.33 4.58
CA ALA A 3 -0.67 22.89 4.45
C ALA A 3 -1.97 22.32 3.83
N PRO A 4 -1.91 21.46 2.80
CA PRO A 4 -3.06 20.66 2.38
C PRO A 4 -3.74 20.09 3.64
N GLU A 5 -5.06 20.06 3.72
CA GLU A 5 -5.82 19.72 4.96
C GLU A 5 -5.27 18.47 5.70
N GLY A 6 -4.74 17.46 4.99
CA GLY A 6 -4.08 16.28 5.56
C GLY A 6 -2.65 16.48 6.10
N ASN A 7 -1.92 17.51 5.64
CA ASN A 7 -0.55 17.82 6.07
C ASN A 7 -0.48 18.79 7.26
N LEU A 8 -1.57 19.47 7.63
CA LEU A 8 -1.57 20.38 8.78
C LEU A 8 -1.30 19.62 10.10
N PRO A 9 -2.01 18.53 10.43
CA PRO A 9 -1.73 17.77 11.65
C PRO A 9 -0.30 17.23 11.68
N MET A 10 0.21 16.83 10.51
CA MET A 10 1.59 16.38 10.35
C MET A 10 2.61 17.50 10.59
N THR A 11 2.38 18.70 10.04
CA THR A 11 3.23 19.87 10.23
C THR A 11 3.28 20.25 11.71
N LEU A 12 2.11 20.30 12.37
CA LEU A 12 2.01 20.52 13.81
C LEU A 12 2.79 19.46 14.59
N GLY A 13 2.65 18.19 14.23
CA GLY A 13 3.39 17.11 14.86
C GLY A 13 4.91 17.30 14.75
N TYR A 14 5.42 17.67 13.57
CA TYR A 14 6.86 17.91 13.40
C TYR A 14 7.33 19.16 14.15
N SER A 15 6.52 20.21 14.25
CA SER A 15 6.81 21.37 15.09
C SER A 15 6.87 21.03 16.59
N LEU A 16 6.11 20.02 17.03
CA LEU A 16 6.10 19.54 18.42
C LEU A 16 7.14 18.44 18.69
N ALA A 17 7.70 17.79 17.67
CA ALA A 17 8.67 16.71 17.82
C ALA A 17 9.93 17.09 18.65
N PRO A 18 10.46 18.33 18.63
CA PRO A 18 11.53 18.73 19.55
C PRO A 18 11.15 18.61 21.03
N LEU A 19 9.88 18.83 21.38
CA LEU A 19 9.42 18.70 22.77
C LEU A 19 9.52 17.26 23.26
N THR A 20 9.35 16.26 22.39
CA THR A 20 9.44 14.86 22.80
C THR A 20 10.89 14.43 23.05
N LEU A 21 11.85 14.99 22.33
CA LEU A 21 13.28 14.82 22.63
C LEU A 21 13.65 15.47 23.97
N LEU A 22 13.10 16.66 24.26
CA LEU A 22 13.24 17.30 25.56
C LEU A 22 12.61 16.44 26.67
N SER A 23 11.42 15.87 26.44
CA SER A 23 10.76 14.96 27.38
C SER A 23 11.65 13.77 27.73
N VAL A 24 12.25 13.14 26.71
CA VAL A 24 13.20 12.02 26.90
C VAL A 24 14.42 12.48 27.70
N HIS A 25 14.98 13.64 27.37
CA HIS A 25 16.12 14.19 28.10
C HIS A 25 15.79 14.39 29.58
N LEU A 26 14.67 15.03 29.91
CA LEU A 26 14.26 15.31 31.29
C LEU A 26 13.98 14.04 32.08
N VAL A 27 13.40 13.02 31.44
CA VAL A 27 13.17 11.71 32.06
C VAL A 27 14.48 10.98 32.36
N VAL A 28 15.42 10.96 31.41
CA VAL A 28 16.75 10.36 31.59
C VAL A 28 17.58 11.16 32.59
N GLU A 29 17.44 12.48 32.63
CA GLU A 29 18.16 13.34 33.55
C GLU A 29 17.61 13.31 34.99
N GLY A 30 16.39 12.81 35.13
CA GLY A 30 15.74 12.63 36.41
C GLY A 30 15.08 13.90 36.95
N GLY A 31 14.51 14.73 36.07
CA GLY A 31 13.89 16.02 36.37
C GLY A 31 12.77 16.01 37.43
N SER A 32 12.26 17.20 37.71
CA SER A 32 11.22 17.44 38.71
C SER A 32 9.88 16.79 38.35
N ARG A 33 8.91 16.81 39.28
CA ARG A 33 7.53 16.36 38.99
C ARG A 33 6.88 17.18 37.87
N CYS A 34 7.15 18.49 37.82
CA CYS A 34 6.64 19.36 36.77
C CYS A 34 7.24 18.97 35.41
N ASP A 35 8.53 18.70 35.34
CA ASP A 35 9.22 18.25 34.11
C ASP A 35 8.62 16.93 33.59
N PHE A 36 8.31 16.01 34.51
CA PHE A 36 7.64 14.76 34.16
C PHE A 36 6.23 14.99 33.59
N LEU A 37 5.43 15.85 34.19
CA LEU A 37 4.08 16.18 33.69
C LEU A 37 4.13 16.88 32.33
N LEU A 38 5.03 17.85 32.16
CA LEU A 38 5.27 18.51 30.87
C LEU A 38 5.72 17.49 29.81
N SER A 39 6.53 16.51 30.21
CA SER A 39 6.97 15.43 29.33
C SER A 39 5.82 14.56 28.84
N VAL A 40 4.91 14.19 29.75
CA VAL A 40 3.67 13.46 29.45
C VAL A 40 2.79 14.26 28.49
N LEU A 41 2.59 15.56 28.74
CA LEU A 41 1.78 16.43 27.88
C LEU A 41 2.40 16.61 26.49
N GLY A 42 3.71 16.78 26.39
CA GLY A 42 4.42 16.93 25.12
C GLY A 42 4.32 15.66 24.25
N VAL A 43 4.48 14.48 24.85
CA VAL A 43 4.30 13.20 24.13
C VAL A 43 2.84 12.99 23.76
N SER A 44 1.90 13.33 24.63
CA SER A 44 0.45 13.24 24.34
C SER A 44 0.05 14.15 23.17
N ALA A 45 0.53 15.39 23.16
CA ALA A 45 0.29 16.32 22.06
C ALA A 45 0.80 15.76 20.73
N LEU A 46 1.98 15.12 20.73
CA LEU A 46 2.49 14.46 19.52
C LEU A 46 1.60 13.30 19.07
N ILE A 47 1.11 12.47 19.99
CA ILE A 47 0.17 11.38 19.69
C ILE A 47 -1.11 11.94 19.04
N TYR A 48 -1.65 13.04 19.57
CA TYR A 48 -2.86 13.68 19.06
C TYR A 48 -2.69 14.36 17.71
N THR A 49 -1.48 14.83 17.38
CA THR A 49 -1.25 15.51 16.09
C THR A 49 -1.21 14.55 14.91
N HIS A 50 -0.31 13.57 14.92
CA HIS A 50 -0.16 12.67 13.78
C HIS A 50 0.59 11.39 14.16
N HIS A 51 -0.06 10.23 14.00
CA HIS A 51 0.49 8.93 14.40
C HIS A 51 1.80 8.57 13.69
N THR A 52 1.96 8.88 12.38
CA THR A 52 3.23 8.60 11.69
C THR A 52 4.37 9.48 12.20
N THR A 53 4.06 10.68 12.69
CA THR A 53 5.07 11.60 13.22
C THR A 53 5.63 11.05 14.52
N LEU A 54 4.76 10.56 15.41
CA LEU A 54 5.17 9.81 16.60
C LEU A 54 6.10 8.65 16.26
N ILE A 55 5.69 7.77 15.33
CA ILE A 55 6.52 6.61 14.95
C ILE A 55 7.87 7.08 14.37
N SER A 56 7.86 8.10 13.52
CA SER A 56 9.09 8.66 12.94
C SER A 56 9.98 9.35 13.99
N SER A 57 9.42 9.89 15.07
CA SER A 57 10.20 10.49 16.15
C SER A 57 10.74 9.46 17.15
N LEU A 58 10.14 8.27 17.26
CA LEU A 58 10.63 7.22 18.18
C LEU A 58 12.08 6.81 17.89
N ALA A 59 12.47 6.73 16.62
CA ALA A 59 13.85 6.39 16.24
C ALA A 59 14.89 7.42 16.74
N PRO A 60 14.79 8.74 16.42
CA PRO A 60 15.69 9.74 16.97
C PRO A 60 15.59 9.85 18.50
N MET A 61 14.40 9.67 19.09
CA MET A 61 14.22 9.64 20.55
C MET A 61 14.96 8.48 21.21
N GLY A 62 14.87 7.27 20.65
CA GLY A 62 15.55 6.08 21.16
C GLY A 62 17.07 6.20 21.06
N ILE A 63 17.57 6.71 19.92
CA ILE A 63 19.00 7.00 19.73
C ILE A 63 19.48 8.02 20.76
N TYR A 64 18.74 9.13 20.92
CA TYR A 64 19.09 10.15 21.89
C TYR A 64 19.07 9.63 23.32
N ALA A 65 18.03 8.87 23.71
CA ALA A 65 17.92 8.26 25.03
C ALA A 65 19.11 7.34 25.33
N LEU A 66 19.48 6.47 24.39
CA LEU A 66 20.61 5.56 24.54
C LEU A 66 21.92 6.34 24.73
N LEU A 67 22.15 7.37 23.92
CA LEU A 67 23.34 8.20 24.04
C LEU A 67 23.38 8.98 25.36
N ALA A 68 22.24 9.51 25.81
CA ALA A 68 22.10 10.20 27.10
C ALA A 68 22.26 9.27 28.32
N LEU A 69 21.93 7.99 28.18
CA LEU A 69 22.21 7.00 29.23
C LEU A 69 23.70 6.65 29.29
N VAL A 70 24.33 6.37 28.15
CA VAL A 70 25.77 6.06 28.06
C VAL A 70 26.62 7.27 28.49
N ALA A 71 26.19 8.47 28.11
CA ALA A 71 26.72 9.75 28.56
C ALA A 71 26.87 9.83 30.07
N ARG A 72 25.77 9.57 30.75
CA ARG A 72 25.65 9.69 32.19
C ARG A 72 26.43 8.59 32.90
N PHE A 73 26.46 7.38 32.33
CA PHE A 73 27.31 6.29 32.83
C PHE A 73 28.76 6.70 32.91
N ARG A 74 29.29 7.33 31.85
CA ARG A 74 30.68 7.79 31.84
C ARG A 74 30.97 8.87 32.89
N ARG A 75 29.98 9.68 33.27
CA ARG A 75 30.11 10.68 34.35
C ARG A 75 30.00 10.07 35.74
N MET A 76 29.20 9.01 35.90
CA MET A 76 29.00 8.33 37.17
C MET A 76 29.83 7.05 37.18
N GLU A 77 31.08 7.13 37.65
CA GLU A 77 32.08 6.04 37.66
C GLU A 77 31.55 4.67 38.15
N ARG A 78 30.47 4.64 38.94
CA ARG A 78 29.67 3.45 39.27
C ARG A 78 28.18 3.79 39.46
N ALA A 79 27.41 3.90 38.38
CA ALA A 79 25.95 3.96 38.47
C ALA A 79 25.38 2.58 38.85
N PRO A 80 24.63 2.42 39.97
CA PRO A 80 24.01 1.14 40.31
C PRO A 80 22.91 0.79 39.28
N LEU A 81 22.73 -0.50 38.99
CA LEU A 81 21.72 -1.01 38.03
C LEU A 81 20.31 -0.46 38.30
N ASN A 82 19.99 -0.23 39.58
CA ASN A 82 18.75 0.36 40.05
C ASN A 82 18.44 1.73 39.45
N TYR A 83 19.47 2.49 39.04
CA TYR A 83 19.28 3.78 38.39
C TYR A 83 18.70 3.62 36.98
N TYR A 84 19.23 2.70 36.18
CA TYR A 84 18.71 2.39 34.84
C TYR A 84 17.29 1.85 34.91
N ALA A 85 17.05 0.96 35.89
CA ALA A 85 15.70 0.48 36.17
C ALA A 85 14.76 1.65 36.50
N LYS A 86 15.21 2.65 37.27
CA LYS A 86 14.42 3.83 37.62
C LYS A 86 14.19 4.77 36.44
N ALA A 87 15.19 5.03 35.60
CA ALA A 87 15.04 5.86 34.40
C ALA A 87 14.12 5.17 33.37
N GLY A 88 14.33 3.87 33.14
CA GLY A 88 13.47 3.04 32.30
C GLY A 88 12.03 2.98 32.82
N PHE A 89 11.85 2.80 34.13
CA PHE A 89 10.53 2.82 34.76
C PHE A 89 9.87 4.19 34.63
N ARG A 90 10.60 5.30 34.85
CA ARG A 90 10.06 6.66 34.63
C ARG A 90 9.64 6.86 33.18
N ALA A 91 10.44 6.43 32.21
CA ALA A 91 10.07 6.50 30.80
C ALA A 91 8.81 5.67 30.52
N LEU A 92 8.74 4.44 31.03
CA LEU A 92 7.58 3.57 30.89
C LEU A 92 6.31 4.20 31.46
N VAL A 93 6.38 4.78 32.67
CA VAL A 93 5.23 5.47 33.28
C VAL A 93 4.85 6.72 32.48
N MET A 94 5.83 7.50 31.99
CA MET A 94 5.55 8.66 31.14
C MET A 94 4.80 8.27 29.88
N TYR A 95 5.29 7.27 29.14
CA TYR A 95 4.61 6.78 27.93
C TYR A 95 3.26 6.15 28.25
N GLY A 96 3.14 5.39 29.33
CA GLY A 96 1.88 4.81 29.78
C GLY A 96 0.83 5.88 30.07
N LEU A 97 1.20 6.95 30.79
CA LEU A 97 0.31 8.08 31.05
C LEU A 97 -0.03 8.86 29.77
N ALA A 98 0.94 9.07 28.88
CA ALA A 98 0.67 9.73 27.60
C ALA A 98 -0.30 8.93 26.73
N LEU A 99 -0.16 7.61 26.70
CA LEU A 99 -1.10 6.70 26.02
C LEU A 99 -2.48 6.72 26.68
N LEU A 100 -2.55 6.75 28.01
CA LEU A 100 -3.83 6.86 28.74
C LEU A 100 -4.53 8.18 28.44
N ILE A 101 -3.82 9.30 28.47
CA ILE A 101 -4.37 10.63 28.13
C ILE A 101 -4.82 10.66 26.67
N SER A 102 -4.13 9.95 25.79
CA SER A 102 -4.44 9.86 24.35
C SER A 102 -5.43 8.74 24.00
N SER A 103 -5.88 7.97 24.99
CA SER A 103 -6.62 6.71 24.76
C SER A 103 -8.01 6.94 24.16
N ALA A 104 -8.66 8.05 24.49
CA ALA A 104 -9.96 8.43 23.93
C ALA A 104 -9.94 8.55 22.40
N TRP A 105 -8.77 8.85 21.81
CA TRP A 105 -8.58 8.89 20.37
C TRP A 105 -7.92 7.62 19.83
N LEU A 106 -6.92 7.10 20.55
CA LEU A 106 -6.12 5.95 20.11
C LEU A 106 -6.91 4.64 20.10
N ILE A 107 -7.79 4.40 21.09
CA ILE A 107 -8.55 3.14 21.19
C ILE A 107 -9.52 3.00 20.02
N PRO A 108 -10.41 3.98 19.73
CA PRO A 108 -11.27 3.91 18.54
C PRO A 108 -10.47 3.70 17.25
N PHE A 109 -9.37 4.45 17.07
CA PHE A 109 -8.49 4.32 15.92
C PHE A 109 -7.91 2.89 15.77
N ILE A 110 -7.45 2.27 16.86
CA ILE A 110 -6.92 0.90 16.82
C ILE A 110 -8.03 -0.12 16.53
N LEU A 111 -9.22 0.05 17.12
CA LEU A 111 -10.36 -0.84 16.89
C LEU A 111 -10.85 -0.76 15.43
N GLU A 112 -10.77 0.41 14.82
CA GLU A 112 -11.11 0.64 13.41
C GLU A 112 -9.96 0.33 12.44
N LYS A 113 -8.79 -0.09 12.93
CA LYS A 113 -7.63 -0.42 12.08
C LYS A 113 -7.94 -1.50 11.04
N GLY A 114 -8.92 -2.37 11.27
CA GLY A 114 -9.37 -3.34 10.26
C GLY A 114 -9.96 -2.69 9.00
N TYR A 115 -10.54 -1.49 9.15
CA TYR A 115 -11.11 -0.69 8.06
C TYR A 115 -10.10 0.29 7.46
N MET A 116 -9.02 0.58 8.17
CA MET A 116 -7.89 1.33 7.64
C MET A 116 -6.87 0.36 7.06
N LYS A 117 -6.76 0.31 5.73
CA LYS A 117 -5.63 -0.33 5.06
C LYS A 117 -4.58 0.75 4.77
N PRO A 118 -3.78 1.20 5.76
CA PRO A 118 -2.82 2.27 5.53
C PRO A 118 -1.92 1.88 4.35
N SER A 119 -1.48 2.87 3.59
CA SER A 119 -0.49 2.76 2.52
C SER A 119 0.67 1.85 2.94
N SER A 120 0.54 0.55 2.67
CA SER A 120 1.55 -0.44 3.03
C SER A 120 2.57 -0.47 1.92
N VAL A 121 3.84 -0.51 2.30
CA VAL A 121 4.94 -0.74 1.35
C VAL A 121 4.94 -2.16 0.78
N ASP A 122 4.05 -3.04 1.26
CA ASP A 122 3.76 -4.32 0.61
C ASP A 122 3.21 -4.12 -0.81
N ASN A 123 2.56 -2.97 -1.08
CA ASN A 123 2.20 -2.57 -2.43
C ASN A 123 3.40 -1.86 -3.10
N PRO A 124 3.94 -2.41 -4.21
CA PRO A 124 5.08 -1.83 -4.93
C PRO A 124 4.90 -0.37 -5.35
N PHE A 125 3.67 0.04 -5.69
CA PHE A 125 3.37 1.42 -6.03
C PHE A 125 3.54 2.35 -4.84
N TYR A 126 2.94 2.03 -3.70
CA TYR A 126 3.09 2.85 -2.51
C TYR A 126 4.53 2.85 -2.02
N PHE A 127 5.24 1.72 -2.10
CA PHE A 127 6.65 1.69 -1.74
C PHE A 127 7.49 2.60 -2.63
N GLU A 128 7.29 2.56 -3.96
CA GLU A 128 8.00 3.45 -4.90
C GLU A 128 7.59 4.91 -4.74
N PHE A 129 6.29 5.19 -4.61
CA PHE A 129 5.72 6.53 -4.44
C PHE A 129 6.26 7.22 -3.18
N TRP A 130 6.36 6.48 -2.08
CA TRP A 130 6.88 7.00 -0.82
C TRP A 130 8.41 6.88 -0.69
N SER A 131 9.12 6.33 -1.69
CA SER A 131 10.59 6.27 -1.69
C SER A 131 11.20 7.57 -2.23
N VAL A 132 12.23 8.07 -1.55
CA VAL A 132 12.95 9.28 -1.98
C VAL A 132 14.05 8.92 -2.99
N LYS A 133 14.07 9.54 -4.17
CA LYS A 133 15.22 9.36 -5.07
C LYS A 133 16.43 10.10 -4.48
N PRO A 134 17.63 9.50 -4.45
CA PRO A 134 18.82 10.16 -3.90
C PRO A 134 19.10 11.53 -4.52
N LEU A 135 18.88 11.67 -5.84
CA LEU A 135 19.06 12.93 -6.55
C LEU A 135 18.03 13.99 -6.13
N ASP A 136 16.82 13.62 -5.72
CA ASP A 136 15.77 14.58 -5.33
C ASP A 136 16.08 15.25 -3.97
N VAL A 137 16.94 14.64 -3.14
CA VAL A 137 17.45 15.26 -1.91
C VAL A 137 18.49 16.35 -2.22
N LEU A 138 19.24 16.18 -3.31
CA LEU A 138 20.32 17.08 -3.71
C LEU A 138 19.86 18.14 -4.71
N LEU A 139 18.87 17.82 -5.54
CA LEU A 139 18.39 18.65 -6.64
C LEU A 139 17.11 19.37 -6.25
N ARG A 140 17.00 20.61 -6.74
CA ARG A 140 15.81 21.46 -6.61
C ARG A 140 14.70 21.05 -7.59
N LYS A 141 14.20 19.80 -7.50
CA LYS A 141 13.11 19.34 -8.39
C LYS A 141 11.97 18.71 -7.59
N HIS A 142 10.75 19.06 -8.03
CA HIS A 142 9.42 18.53 -7.69
C HIS A 142 8.63 19.10 -6.49
N GLY A 143 7.30 19.02 -6.65
CA GLY A 143 6.24 19.66 -5.84
C GLY A 143 5.91 18.99 -4.50
N TYR A 144 6.47 17.80 -4.23
CA TYR A 144 6.62 17.32 -2.85
C TYR A 144 8.02 17.73 -2.42
N VAL A 145 8.17 18.91 -1.80
CA VAL A 145 9.51 19.47 -1.52
C VAL A 145 10.33 18.51 -0.66
N LEU A 146 11.34 17.87 -1.26
CA LEU A 146 12.28 16.96 -0.59
C LEU A 146 13.70 17.50 -0.53
N TYR A 147 13.86 18.78 -0.84
CA TYR A 147 15.07 19.52 -0.58
C TYR A 147 15.11 19.98 0.88
N GLN A 148 16.09 19.48 1.63
CA GLN A 148 16.27 19.82 3.06
C GLN A 148 17.19 21.03 3.28
N GLY A 149 17.73 21.60 2.20
CA GLY A 149 18.83 22.55 2.26
C GLY A 149 20.18 21.83 2.37
N TYR A 150 21.17 22.29 1.60
CA TYR A 150 22.55 21.81 1.74
C TYR A 150 23.08 22.05 3.16
N THR A 151 22.56 23.07 3.84
CA THR A 151 22.93 23.42 5.21
C THR A 151 22.61 22.29 6.19
N LEU A 152 21.38 21.76 6.17
CA LEU A 152 21.00 20.64 7.04
C LEU A 152 21.64 19.34 6.58
N LEU A 153 21.89 19.17 5.28
CA LEU A 153 22.59 18.00 4.73
C LEU A 153 24.03 17.89 5.24
N ALA A 154 24.73 19.03 5.30
CA ALA A 154 26.12 19.09 5.72
C ALA A 154 26.30 19.15 7.25
N ALA A 155 25.30 19.67 7.99
CA ALA A 155 25.40 19.90 9.44
C ALA A 155 25.84 18.66 10.25
N PRO A 156 25.32 17.44 10.02
CA PRO A 156 25.78 16.25 10.74
C PRO A 156 27.27 15.95 10.56
N LEU A 157 27.78 16.05 9.33
CA LEU A 157 29.19 15.79 9.04
C LEU A 157 30.07 16.88 9.65
N LEU A 158 29.71 18.15 9.43
CA LEU A 158 30.44 19.29 9.96
C LEU A 158 30.52 19.26 11.49
N ALA A 159 29.41 18.97 12.17
CA ALA A 159 29.39 18.86 13.63
C ALA A 159 30.33 17.74 14.13
N ALA A 160 30.25 16.56 13.51
CA ALA A 160 31.13 15.44 13.86
C ALA A 160 32.61 15.78 13.62
N SER A 161 32.94 16.41 12.49
CA SER A 161 34.30 16.83 12.14
C SER A 161 34.85 17.87 13.12
N ILE A 162 34.08 18.90 13.48
CA ILE A 162 34.53 19.93 14.44
C ILE A 162 34.77 19.32 15.83
N TYR A 163 33.85 18.49 16.32
CA TYR A 163 34.02 17.85 17.63
C TYR A 163 35.22 16.90 17.66
N ALA A 164 35.47 16.17 16.56
CA ALA A 164 36.64 15.33 16.43
C ALA A 164 37.94 16.15 16.40
N ALA A 165 37.98 17.20 15.58
CA ALA A 165 39.16 18.07 15.41
C ALA A 165 39.51 18.83 16.71
N ARG A 166 38.51 19.37 17.40
CA ARG A 166 38.69 20.07 18.69
C ARG A 166 38.84 19.13 19.89
N ARG A 167 38.79 17.80 19.68
CA ARG A 167 38.88 16.75 20.72
C ARG A 167 37.90 16.95 21.88
N LEU A 168 36.70 17.45 21.60
CA LEU A 168 35.67 17.69 22.62
C LEU A 168 35.21 16.36 23.26
N GLU A 169 34.86 16.39 24.54
CA GLU A 169 34.48 15.20 25.31
C GLU A 169 33.30 14.43 24.68
N GLU A 170 32.38 15.13 24.02
CA GLU A 170 31.17 14.54 23.43
C GLU A 170 31.33 14.07 21.98
N LYS A 171 32.55 14.05 21.42
CA LYS A 171 32.82 13.71 20.01
C LYS A 171 32.19 12.39 19.55
N TRP A 172 32.15 11.38 20.40
CA TRP A 172 31.57 10.09 20.08
C TRP A 172 30.04 10.13 19.97
N ARG A 173 29.36 10.97 20.77
CA ARG A 173 27.90 11.16 20.69
C ARG A 173 27.52 11.86 19.41
N VAL A 174 28.25 12.94 19.10
CA VAL A 174 28.04 13.71 17.87
C VAL A 174 28.28 12.81 16.65
N ALA A 175 29.34 11.98 16.66
CA ALA A 175 29.58 11.00 15.61
C ALA A 175 28.46 9.94 15.50
N ALA A 176 27.97 9.41 16.62
CA ALA A 176 26.87 8.44 16.62
C ALA A 176 25.55 9.03 16.11
N MET A 177 25.22 10.27 16.52
CA MET A 177 24.07 11.01 16.01
C MET A 177 24.21 11.29 14.50
N ALA A 178 25.41 11.67 14.03
CA ALA A 178 25.66 11.89 12.61
C ALA A 178 25.51 10.60 11.80
N ALA A 179 26.02 9.47 12.29
CA ALA A 179 25.83 8.16 11.67
C ALA A 179 24.34 7.78 11.62
N ALA A 180 23.59 8.04 12.70
CA ALA A 180 22.15 7.83 12.74
C ALA A 180 21.41 8.70 11.71
N CYS A 181 21.79 9.97 11.53
CA CYS A 181 21.25 10.81 10.46
C CYS A 181 21.43 10.13 9.10
N TYR A 182 22.64 9.73 8.73
CA TYR A 182 22.87 9.10 7.42
C TYR A 182 22.17 7.75 7.25
N LEU A 183 21.97 6.99 8.33
CA LEU A 183 21.12 5.80 8.29
C LEU A 183 19.65 6.15 8.02
N LEU A 184 19.10 7.16 8.69
CA LEU A 184 17.72 7.63 8.45
C LEU A 184 17.55 8.14 7.01
N LEU A 185 18.55 8.87 6.49
CA LEU A 185 18.57 9.31 5.10
C LEU A 185 18.59 8.11 4.14
N ALA A 186 19.43 7.10 4.39
CA ALA A 186 19.51 5.90 3.57
C ALA A 186 18.21 5.07 3.62
N LEU A 187 17.55 5.00 4.78
CA LEU A 187 16.22 4.38 4.92
C LEU A 187 15.17 5.14 4.11
N SER A 188 15.26 6.47 4.04
CA SER A 188 14.29 7.29 3.28
C SER A 188 14.28 7.01 1.78
N PHE A 189 15.40 6.51 1.26
CA PHE A 189 15.52 6.13 -0.14
C PHE A 189 14.74 4.86 -0.50
N GLY A 190 14.31 4.06 0.48
CA GLY A 190 13.40 2.92 0.28
C GLY A 190 13.82 1.98 -0.87
N LYS A 191 13.03 1.93 -1.94
CA LYS A 191 13.25 1.10 -3.13
C LYS A 191 14.59 1.37 -3.83
N TYR A 192 15.14 2.57 -3.70
CA TYR A 192 16.38 2.97 -4.36
C TYR A 192 17.65 2.55 -3.60
N THR A 193 17.52 1.83 -2.48
CA THR A 193 18.66 1.27 -1.74
C THR A 193 18.49 -0.22 -1.42
N PRO A 194 19.60 -0.95 -1.20
CA PRO A 194 19.56 -2.31 -0.69
C PRO A 194 18.84 -2.45 0.66
N LEU A 195 18.74 -1.35 1.43
CA LEU A 195 18.00 -1.31 2.69
C LEU A 195 16.49 -1.44 2.50
N GLY A 196 15.97 -1.36 1.27
CA GLY A 196 14.56 -1.62 0.97
C GLY A 196 14.06 -2.96 1.51
N VAL A 197 14.93 -3.98 1.61
CA VAL A 197 14.60 -5.29 2.18
C VAL A 197 14.17 -5.20 3.66
N VAL A 198 14.64 -4.20 4.40
CA VAL A 198 14.26 -3.97 5.80
C VAL A 198 12.75 -3.73 5.93
N TYR A 199 12.16 -3.03 4.95
CA TYR A 199 10.71 -2.74 4.93
C TYR A 199 9.87 -4.00 4.76
N LEU A 200 10.38 -4.99 4.02
CA LEU A 200 9.70 -6.27 3.77
C LEU A 200 9.89 -7.28 4.91
N LYS A 201 11.01 -7.21 5.64
CA LYS A 201 11.36 -8.19 6.68
C LYS A 201 10.99 -7.76 8.10
N VAL A 202 10.95 -6.46 8.39
CA VAL A 202 10.66 -5.95 9.74
C VAL A 202 9.15 -5.65 9.85
N PRO A 203 8.39 -6.35 10.72
CA PRO A 203 6.92 -6.29 10.73
C PRO A 203 6.30 -4.90 10.85
N PHE A 204 6.97 -3.96 11.50
CA PHE A 204 6.47 -2.58 11.70
C PHE A 204 6.91 -1.62 10.60
N MET A 205 8.02 -1.91 9.91
CA MET A 205 8.57 -1.05 8.87
C MET A 205 7.64 -0.99 7.66
N LYS A 206 6.84 -2.03 7.42
CA LYS A 206 5.90 -2.06 6.31
C LYS A 206 4.81 -0.97 6.36
N PHE A 207 4.53 -0.46 7.56
CA PHE A 207 3.56 0.60 7.81
C PHE A 207 4.21 1.99 7.85
N MET A 208 5.53 2.09 7.65
CA MET A 208 6.26 3.34 7.68
C MET A 208 6.69 3.71 6.26
N PRO A 209 6.06 4.72 5.64
CA PRO A 209 6.49 5.19 4.32
C PRO A 209 7.96 5.64 4.38
N PRO A 210 8.83 5.26 3.42
CA PRO A 210 10.24 5.61 3.48
C PRO A 210 10.50 7.11 3.65
N LEU A 211 9.73 7.94 2.95
CA LEU A 211 9.73 9.39 3.07
C LEU A 211 9.78 9.91 4.52
N ARG A 212 9.12 9.21 5.47
CA ARG A 212 9.01 9.64 6.86
C ARG A 212 10.36 9.68 7.59
N PHE A 213 11.33 8.89 7.15
CA PHE A 213 12.68 8.92 7.72
C PHE A 213 13.44 10.21 7.40
N LEU A 214 13.05 10.93 6.34
CA LEU A 214 13.64 12.23 6.02
C LEU A 214 13.24 13.30 7.07
N SER A 215 12.03 13.21 7.60
CA SER A 215 11.62 14.09 8.69
C SER A 215 12.36 13.78 9.99
N SER A 216 12.59 12.49 10.29
CA SER A 216 13.44 12.06 11.41
C SER A 216 14.88 12.54 11.25
N TYR A 217 15.40 12.49 10.01
CA TYR A 217 16.69 13.05 9.65
C TYR A 217 16.75 14.54 9.97
N ASN A 218 15.78 15.33 9.53
CA ASN A 218 15.75 16.78 9.77
C ASN A 218 15.76 17.13 11.25
N LEU A 219 14.97 16.40 12.05
CA LEU A 219 14.91 16.62 13.50
C LEU A 219 16.28 16.39 14.14
N LEU A 220 16.96 15.28 13.80
CA LEU A 220 18.26 14.96 14.36
C LEU A 220 19.39 15.84 13.80
N ALA A 221 19.32 16.21 12.51
CA ALA A 221 20.24 17.13 11.86
C ALA A 221 20.15 18.54 12.46
N SER A 222 18.94 19.00 12.82
CA SER A 222 18.73 20.28 13.52
C SER A 222 19.38 20.29 14.90
N LEU A 223 19.32 19.19 15.65
CA LEU A 223 20.07 19.06 16.92
C LEU A 223 21.59 19.11 16.70
N LEU A 224 22.09 18.48 15.63
CA LEU A 224 23.51 18.52 15.30
C LEU A 224 23.96 19.92 14.83
N ALA A 225 23.10 20.66 14.14
CA ALA A 225 23.29 22.07 13.84
C ALA A 225 23.44 22.92 15.11
N CYS A 226 22.63 22.67 16.16
CA CYS A 226 22.83 23.32 17.46
C CYS A 226 24.18 22.97 18.09
N ASN A 227 24.60 21.71 18.00
CA ASN A 227 25.92 21.30 18.48
C ASN A 227 27.05 21.96 17.68
N LEU A 228 26.88 22.17 16.36
CA LEU A 228 27.84 22.91 15.54
C LEU A 228 28.08 24.32 16.10
N VAL A 229 27.01 25.04 16.42
CA VAL A 229 27.08 26.38 17.02
C VAL A 229 27.85 26.37 18.35
N MET A 230 27.52 25.43 19.23
CA MET A 230 28.20 25.27 20.52
C MET A 230 29.68 24.90 20.34
N GLY A 231 29.97 24.00 19.41
CA GLY A 231 31.32 23.55 19.07
C GLY A 231 32.18 24.65 18.45
N VAL A 232 31.59 25.65 17.78
CA VAL A 232 32.30 26.84 17.26
C VAL A 232 32.49 27.89 18.35
N GLY A 233 31.43 28.24 19.08
CA GLY A 233 31.44 29.29 20.10
C GLY A 233 32.27 28.99 21.34
N GLY A 234 32.44 27.71 21.69
CA GLY A 234 33.03 27.32 22.98
C GLY A 234 32.26 27.98 24.13
N ASP A 235 32.98 28.59 25.08
CA ASP A 235 32.36 29.29 26.22
C ASP A 235 31.87 30.71 25.89
N ARG A 236 32.15 31.23 24.69
CA ARG A 236 31.84 32.61 24.31
C ARG A 236 30.42 32.71 23.74
N ARG A 237 29.46 33.05 24.61
CA ARG A 237 28.04 33.21 24.27
C ARG A 237 27.78 34.15 23.09
N SER A 238 28.56 35.22 22.93
CA SER A 238 28.43 36.15 21.81
C SER A 238 28.78 35.52 20.46
N ILE A 239 29.82 34.69 20.41
CA ILE A 239 30.21 33.96 19.19
C ILE A 239 29.17 32.90 18.85
N ALA A 240 28.67 32.17 19.87
CA ALA A 240 27.59 31.21 19.69
C ALA A 240 26.31 31.88 19.16
N ALA A 241 25.94 33.06 19.68
CA ALA A 241 24.79 33.81 19.19
C ALA A 241 24.94 34.25 17.72
N VAL A 242 26.11 34.79 17.35
CA VAL A 242 26.40 35.17 15.95
C VAL A 242 26.38 33.95 15.03
N ALA A 243 26.99 32.84 15.45
CA ALA A 243 26.99 31.59 14.68
C ALA A 243 25.57 31.02 14.51
N ALA A 244 24.73 31.10 15.55
CA ALA A 244 23.32 30.70 15.46
C ALA A 244 22.55 31.55 14.45
N ILE A 245 22.68 32.89 14.54
CA ILE A 245 22.02 33.81 13.60
C ILE A 245 22.49 33.55 12.18
N ALA A 246 23.80 33.38 11.96
CA ALA A 246 24.36 33.07 10.65
C ALA A 246 23.83 31.73 10.10
N LEU A 247 23.79 30.68 10.92
CA LEU A 247 23.28 29.37 10.51
C LEU A 247 21.79 29.42 10.14
N ILE A 248 20.99 30.14 10.93
CA ILE A 248 19.57 30.37 10.64
C ILE A 248 19.43 31.16 9.33
N ALA A 249 20.18 32.24 9.16
CA ALA A 249 20.12 33.06 7.94
C ALA A 249 20.53 32.27 6.69
N ILE A 250 21.59 31.46 6.78
CA ILE A 250 22.03 30.57 5.69
C ILE A 250 20.94 29.55 5.39
N HIS A 251 20.36 28.90 6.40
CA HIS A 251 19.30 27.91 6.18
C HIS A 251 18.03 28.54 5.59
N VAL A 252 17.64 29.72 6.06
CA VAL A 252 16.51 30.47 5.48
C VAL A 252 16.82 30.84 4.03
N TRP A 253 18.01 31.35 3.71
CA TRP A 253 18.43 31.64 2.34
C TRP A 253 18.41 30.40 1.44
N ASP A 254 18.85 29.27 1.97
CA ASP A 254 18.90 27.96 1.30
C ASP A 254 17.50 27.46 0.93
N VAL A 255 16.52 27.62 1.83
CA VAL A 255 15.15 27.13 1.68
C VAL A 255 14.20 28.18 1.06
N TYR A 256 14.50 29.48 1.15
CA TYR A 256 13.63 30.58 0.72
C TYR A 256 13.11 30.46 -0.72
N PRO A 257 13.93 30.10 -1.74
CA PRO A 257 13.44 29.89 -3.11
C PRO A 257 12.34 28.84 -3.25
N HIS A 258 12.11 28.02 -2.22
CA HIS A 258 11.11 26.95 -2.19
C HIS A 258 9.88 27.30 -1.36
N THR A 259 9.85 28.48 -0.73
CA THR A 259 8.71 28.92 0.08
C THR A 259 7.45 29.23 -0.74
N ALA A 260 7.57 29.45 -2.05
CA ALA A 260 6.45 29.59 -2.97
C ALA A 260 5.51 28.36 -3.01
N HIS A 261 5.94 27.20 -2.47
CA HIS A 261 5.12 25.99 -2.37
C HIS A 261 4.17 26.02 -1.15
N PHE A 262 4.23 27.06 -0.31
CA PHE A 262 3.35 27.23 0.86
C PHE A 262 2.18 28.20 0.62
N GLU A 263 2.03 28.70 -0.61
CA GLU A 263 0.86 29.46 -1.01
C GLU A 263 -0.39 28.54 -1.04
N PRO A 264 -1.55 29.02 -0.55
CA PRO A 264 -2.78 28.25 -0.67
C PRO A 264 -3.05 27.94 -2.14
N VAL A 265 -3.22 26.66 -2.45
CA VAL A 265 -3.53 26.22 -3.81
C VAL A 265 -5.01 26.53 -4.06
N GLU A 266 -5.27 27.55 -4.88
CA GLU A 266 -6.62 27.80 -5.40
C GLU A 266 -7.09 26.61 -6.25
N LEU A 267 -8.40 26.42 -6.31
CA LEU A 267 -8.97 25.42 -7.20
C LEU A 267 -8.65 25.81 -8.65
N ASP A 268 -7.90 24.95 -9.34
CA ASP A 268 -7.54 25.19 -10.72
C ASP A 268 -8.77 25.26 -11.63
N GLU A 269 -8.82 26.28 -12.48
CA GLU A 269 -9.96 26.57 -13.36
C GLU A 269 -10.23 25.42 -14.35
N GLN A 270 -9.19 24.78 -14.90
CA GLN A 270 -9.35 23.70 -15.87
C GLN A 270 -9.82 22.41 -15.18
N TYR A 271 -9.33 22.15 -13.97
CA TYR A 271 -9.81 21.06 -13.14
C TYR A 271 -11.27 21.27 -12.73
N GLU A 272 -11.66 22.48 -12.32
CA GLU A 272 -13.05 22.80 -12.01
C GLU A 272 -13.97 22.60 -13.22
N LYS A 273 -13.57 23.06 -14.41
CA LYS A 273 -14.30 22.82 -15.67
C LYS A 273 -14.51 21.34 -15.94
N ALA A 274 -13.48 20.51 -15.74
CA ALA A 274 -13.59 19.07 -15.89
C ALA A 274 -14.54 18.44 -14.86
N LEU A 275 -14.52 18.87 -13.60
CA LEU A 275 -15.46 18.39 -12.57
C LEU A 275 -16.90 18.78 -12.89
N ARG A 276 -17.14 20.01 -13.35
CA ARG A 276 -18.47 20.47 -13.80
C ARG A 276 -18.94 19.80 -15.08
N TYR A 277 -18.03 19.30 -15.91
CA TYR A 277 -18.37 18.45 -17.04
C TYR A 277 -18.91 17.10 -16.55
N LEU A 278 -18.22 16.47 -15.60
CA LEU A 278 -18.61 15.18 -15.01
C LEU A 278 -19.95 15.24 -14.27
N SER A 279 -20.30 16.39 -13.67
CA SER A 279 -21.58 16.56 -12.96
C SER A 279 -22.82 16.53 -13.84
N ARG A 280 -22.65 16.72 -15.17
CA ARG A 280 -23.77 16.68 -16.13
C ARG A 280 -24.29 15.29 -16.40
N ASP A 281 -23.48 14.26 -16.12
CA ASP A 281 -23.87 12.87 -16.30
C ASP A 281 -24.71 12.43 -15.10
N PRO A 282 -26.00 12.10 -15.24
CA PRO A 282 -26.86 11.77 -14.10
C PRO A 282 -26.60 10.36 -13.56
N SER A 283 -25.85 9.51 -14.27
CA SER A 283 -25.67 8.12 -13.83
C SER A 283 -24.76 8.03 -12.61
N MET A 284 -24.95 6.99 -11.80
CA MET A 284 -24.05 6.73 -10.67
C MET A 284 -22.80 6.00 -11.18
N PHE A 285 -21.64 6.62 -11.02
CA PHE A 285 -20.33 6.03 -11.30
C PHE A 285 -19.24 6.64 -10.40
N ARG A 286 -18.07 6.02 -10.42
CA ARG A 286 -16.84 6.55 -9.83
C ARG A 286 -15.92 7.12 -10.90
N VAL A 287 -15.10 8.09 -10.51
CA VAL A 287 -14.11 8.74 -11.36
C VAL A 287 -12.71 8.38 -10.89
N PHE A 288 -11.89 7.86 -11.79
CA PHE A 288 -10.51 7.51 -11.49
C PHE A 288 -9.55 8.67 -11.78
N GLN A 289 -8.61 9.00 -10.88
CA GLN A 289 -7.67 10.13 -11.05
C GLN A 289 -6.20 9.70 -10.93
N PRO A 290 -5.66 8.90 -11.87
CA PRO A 290 -4.31 8.33 -11.76
C PRO A 290 -3.17 9.32 -11.99
N ALA A 291 -3.44 10.45 -12.66
CA ALA A 291 -2.41 11.30 -13.24
C ALA A 291 -2.67 12.78 -13.03
N VAL A 292 -3.23 13.19 -11.89
CA VAL A 292 -3.54 14.61 -11.64
C VAL A 292 -2.40 15.24 -10.84
N VAL A 293 -1.60 16.13 -11.43
CA VAL A 293 -0.49 16.80 -10.71
C VAL A 293 -1.03 17.68 -9.58
N LEU A 294 -2.25 18.19 -9.72
CA LEU A 294 -2.99 18.93 -8.70
C LEU A 294 -3.39 18.08 -7.48
N SER A 295 -3.13 16.76 -7.47
CA SER A 295 -3.43 15.87 -6.33
C SER A 295 -2.59 16.07 -5.09
N GLN A 296 -1.78 17.12 -5.08
CA GLN A 296 -0.88 17.46 -3.99
C GLN A 296 -1.48 18.51 -3.03
N GLY A 297 -2.70 19.01 -3.30
CA GLY A 297 -3.39 20.03 -2.49
C GLY A 297 -4.78 19.63 -1.97
N SER A 298 -5.34 20.42 -1.06
CA SER A 298 -6.71 20.29 -0.54
C SER A 298 -7.80 20.52 -1.60
N ALA A 299 -7.45 21.06 -2.77
CA ALA A 299 -8.41 21.32 -3.85
C ALA A 299 -9.13 20.04 -4.33
N ILE A 300 -8.47 18.87 -4.30
CA ILE A 300 -9.12 17.58 -4.62
C ILE A 300 -10.16 17.18 -3.57
N SER A 301 -10.02 17.66 -2.32
CA SER A 301 -11.05 17.44 -1.29
C SER A 301 -12.42 18.00 -1.73
N TYR A 302 -12.45 19.04 -2.56
CA TYR A 302 -13.71 19.62 -3.02
C TYR A 302 -14.27 18.94 -4.28
N ALA A 303 -13.53 18.00 -4.89
CA ALA A 303 -13.93 17.39 -6.16
C ALA A 303 -15.28 16.65 -6.10
N PRO A 304 -15.60 15.86 -5.05
CA PRO A 304 -16.93 15.27 -4.92
C PRO A 304 -18.05 16.31 -4.76
N ALA A 305 -17.79 17.40 -4.04
CA ALA A 305 -18.78 18.46 -3.83
C ALA A 305 -19.12 19.21 -5.13
N ILE A 306 -18.15 19.37 -6.03
CA ILE A 306 -18.34 20.06 -7.32
C ILE A 306 -18.92 19.13 -8.38
N SER A 307 -18.40 17.91 -8.48
CA SER A 307 -18.83 16.94 -9.49
C SER A 307 -20.12 16.20 -9.12
N GLY A 308 -20.44 16.09 -7.83
CA GLY A 308 -21.48 15.18 -7.34
C GLY A 308 -21.15 13.70 -7.58
N LYS A 309 -19.87 13.36 -7.81
CA LYS A 309 -19.39 12.01 -8.11
C LYS A 309 -18.38 11.54 -7.07
N ASP A 310 -18.34 10.22 -6.86
CA ASP A 310 -17.29 9.58 -6.07
C ASP A 310 -15.96 9.66 -6.83
N ILE A 311 -15.02 10.44 -6.29
CA ILE A 311 -13.70 10.61 -6.86
C ILE A 311 -12.71 9.65 -6.19
N LEU A 312 -12.12 8.74 -6.97
CA LEU A 312 -11.07 7.83 -6.53
C LEU A 312 -9.70 8.44 -6.84
N GLY A 313 -9.27 9.32 -5.92
CA GLY A 313 -8.01 10.04 -5.95
C GLY A 313 -7.87 11.00 -4.76
N GLY A 314 -6.69 11.57 -4.57
CA GLY A 314 -6.42 12.52 -3.48
C GLY A 314 -6.52 11.92 -2.07
N TRP A 315 -6.66 12.79 -1.07
CA TRP A 315 -6.63 12.41 0.35
C TRP A 315 -7.82 11.53 0.80
N TYR A 316 -8.95 11.55 0.11
CA TYR A 316 -10.08 10.64 0.39
C TYR A 316 -9.73 9.18 0.20
N THR A 317 -8.69 8.88 -0.60
CA THR A 317 -8.24 7.49 -0.75
C THR A 317 -7.63 6.93 0.52
N GLU A 318 -7.07 7.75 1.42
CA GLU A 318 -6.41 7.27 2.65
C GLU A 318 -7.39 6.69 3.68
N ALA A 319 -8.65 7.11 3.64
CA ALA A 319 -9.72 6.55 4.48
C ALA A 319 -10.57 5.53 3.73
N SER A 320 -10.24 5.20 2.47
CA SER A 320 -11.03 4.29 1.65
C SER A 320 -10.62 2.83 1.87
N LEU A 321 -11.60 1.95 2.03
CA LEU A 321 -11.38 0.49 1.98
C LEU A 321 -10.76 0.03 0.65
N LEU A 322 -10.89 0.85 -0.40
CA LEU A 322 -10.36 0.58 -1.73
C LEU A 322 -8.91 1.07 -1.91
N GLN A 323 -8.27 1.68 -0.91
CA GLN A 323 -6.95 2.30 -1.06
C GLN A 323 -5.91 1.37 -1.69
N SER A 324 -5.83 0.12 -1.22
CA SER A 324 -4.88 -0.87 -1.75
C SER A 324 -5.16 -1.21 -3.21
N GLU A 325 -6.44 -1.29 -3.57
CA GLU A 325 -6.93 -1.64 -4.89
C GLU A 325 -6.70 -0.52 -5.90
N ILE A 326 -6.96 0.73 -5.50
CA ILE A 326 -6.70 1.92 -6.32
C ILE A 326 -5.20 2.18 -6.47
N GLY A 327 -4.39 1.93 -5.43
CA GLY A 327 -2.94 1.97 -5.54
C GLY A 327 -2.42 0.95 -6.56
N TRP A 328 -2.95 -0.28 -6.56
CA TRP A 328 -2.61 -1.29 -7.55
C TRP A 328 -3.09 -0.94 -8.96
N LEU A 329 -4.30 -0.41 -9.12
CA LEU A 329 -4.77 0.08 -10.42
C LEU A 329 -3.84 1.18 -10.97
N THR A 330 -3.45 2.12 -10.12
CA THR A 330 -2.53 3.20 -10.49
C THR A 330 -1.16 2.66 -10.89
N TYR A 331 -0.66 1.64 -10.19
CA TYR A 331 0.55 0.89 -10.57
C TYR A 331 0.47 0.35 -11.99
N LEU A 332 -0.57 -0.44 -12.29
CA LEU A 332 -0.76 -1.10 -13.58
C LEU A 332 -0.85 -0.09 -14.72
N VAL A 333 -1.65 0.96 -14.51
CA VAL A 333 -1.85 2.02 -15.50
C VAL A 333 -0.56 2.81 -15.75
N SER A 334 0.26 3.05 -14.73
CA SER A 334 1.53 3.79 -14.85
C SER A 334 2.63 3.05 -15.62
N ARG A 335 2.53 1.72 -15.74
CA ARG A 335 3.52 0.84 -16.39
C ARG A 335 3.09 0.29 -17.74
N GLU A 336 1.87 0.59 -18.18
CA GLU A 336 1.27 -0.02 -19.38
C GLU A 336 1.22 -1.57 -19.30
N GLU A 337 1.13 -2.11 -18.08
CA GLU A 337 1.08 -3.55 -17.84
C GLU A 337 -0.38 -4.04 -17.83
N SER A 338 -0.61 -5.20 -18.46
CA SER A 338 -1.86 -5.98 -18.40
C SER A 338 -3.18 -5.19 -18.59
N PRO A 339 -3.48 -4.69 -19.82
CA PRO A 339 -4.72 -3.95 -20.10
C PRO A 339 -6.00 -4.68 -19.68
N GLY A 340 -6.02 -6.02 -19.75
CA GLY A 340 -7.13 -6.85 -19.28
C GLY A 340 -7.39 -6.74 -17.77
N LEU A 341 -6.31 -6.71 -16.99
CA LEU A 341 -6.40 -6.51 -15.55
C LEU A 341 -6.90 -5.10 -15.24
N VAL A 342 -6.39 -4.06 -15.92
CA VAL A 342 -6.91 -2.69 -15.80
C VAL A 342 -8.40 -2.64 -16.12
N ARG A 343 -8.85 -3.25 -17.23
CA ARG A 343 -10.27 -3.36 -17.61
C ARG A 343 -11.12 -3.98 -16.50
N SER A 344 -10.62 -5.05 -15.86
CA SER A 344 -11.36 -5.69 -14.76
C SER A 344 -11.58 -4.75 -13.56
N TYR A 345 -10.58 -3.95 -13.18
CA TYR A 345 -10.72 -2.95 -12.13
C TYR A 345 -11.74 -1.87 -12.51
N VAL A 346 -11.69 -1.40 -13.75
CA VAL A 346 -12.61 -0.39 -14.28
C VAL A 346 -14.06 -0.85 -14.16
N VAL A 347 -14.32 -2.09 -14.57
CA VAL A 347 -15.62 -2.75 -14.51
C VAL A 347 -16.05 -2.98 -13.05
N SER A 348 -15.20 -3.60 -12.23
CA SER A 348 -15.54 -3.98 -10.84
C SER A 348 -15.76 -2.76 -9.91
N TYR A 349 -15.06 -1.65 -10.13
CA TYR A 349 -15.19 -0.45 -9.30
C TYR A 349 -16.10 0.62 -9.89
N ALA A 350 -16.76 0.31 -11.00
CA ALA A 350 -17.63 1.22 -11.72
C ALA A 350 -16.96 2.54 -12.15
N LEU A 351 -15.76 2.46 -12.72
CA LEU A 351 -14.93 3.60 -13.13
C LEU A 351 -15.31 4.12 -14.53
N LYS A 352 -16.42 4.86 -14.65
CA LYS A 352 -16.89 5.33 -15.96
C LYS A 352 -15.97 6.37 -16.60
N TYR A 353 -15.37 7.24 -15.80
CA TYR A 353 -14.47 8.29 -16.29
C TYR A 353 -13.10 8.20 -15.61
N ALA A 354 -12.06 8.57 -16.35
CA ALA A 354 -10.73 8.83 -15.81
C ALA A 354 -10.30 10.26 -16.12
N LEU A 355 -9.78 10.97 -15.12
CA LEU A 355 -9.30 12.35 -15.26
C LEU A 355 -7.78 12.38 -15.16
N CYS A 356 -7.14 12.96 -16.17
CA CYS A 356 -5.68 12.99 -16.31
C CYS A 356 -5.18 14.44 -16.51
N ASP A 357 -4.05 14.78 -15.89
CA ASP A 357 -3.32 16.02 -16.12
C ASP A 357 -2.15 15.76 -17.08
N ALA A 358 -2.18 16.41 -18.25
CA ALA A 358 -1.17 16.27 -19.29
C ALA A 358 0.23 16.76 -18.86
N ARG A 359 0.32 17.56 -17.78
CA ARG A 359 1.59 18.01 -17.20
C ARG A 359 2.23 16.94 -16.32
N CYS A 360 1.50 15.88 -15.97
CA CYS A 360 2.06 14.78 -15.18
C CYS A 360 3.17 14.07 -15.97
N PRO A 361 4.38 13.87 -15.41
CA PRO A 361 5.45 13.15 -16.11
C PRO A 361 5.09 11.71 -16.53
N ALA A 362 4.10 11.11 -15.87
CA ALA A 362 3.59 9.78 -16.21
C ALA A 362 2.41 9.80 -17.19
N TYR A 363 1.91 10.98 -17.60
CA TYR A 363 0.70 11.14 -18.41
C TYR A 363 0.70 10.26 -19.65
N SER A 364 1.73 10.34 -20.50
CA SER A 364 1.73 9.61 -21.77
C SER A 364 1.61 8.09 -21.60
N ARG A 365 2.20 7.54 -20.53
CA ARG A 365 2.10 6.10 -20.20
C ARG A 365 0.70 5.74 -19.70
N ILE A 366 0.20 6.53 -18.75
CA ILE A 366 -1.13 6.34 -18.16
C ILE A 366 -2.21 6.46 -19.24
N TYR A 367 -2.16 7.51 -20.05
CA TYR A 367 -3.10 7.76 -21.14
C TYR A 367 -3.14 6.57 -22.12
N ARG A 368 -1.98 6.10 -22.60
CA ARG A 368 -1.91 4.91 -23.48
C ARG A 368 -2.45 3.64 -22.81
N SER A 369 -2.16 3.43 -21.53
CA SER A 369 -2.68 2.27 -20.79
C SER A 369 -4.20 2.29 -20.67
N LEU A 370 -4.79 3.45 -20.35
CA LEU A 370 -6.24 3.62 -20.28
C LEU A 370 -6.92 3.43 -21.63
N LEU A 371 -6.33 3.94 -22.73
CA LEU A 371 -6.85 3.70 -24.07
C LEU A 371 -6.86 2.19 -24.42
N LYS A 372 -5.76 1.49 -24.15
CA LYS A 372 -5.67 0.02 -24.34
C LYS A 372 -6.68 -0.74 -23.48
N ALA A 373 -7.03 -0.20 -22.31
CA ALA A 373 -8.02 -0.80 -21.42
C ALA A 373 -9.47 -0.57 -21.85
N GLY A 374 -9.74 0.29 -22.84
CA GLY A 374 -11.08 0.54 -23.39
C GLY A 374 -11.64 1.94 -23.15
N TYR A 375 -10.83 2.87 -22.62
CA TYR A 375 -11.21 4.29 -22.56
C TYR A 375 -11.03 4.98 -23.92
N ARG A 376 -11.76 6.07 -24.11
CA ARG A 376 -11.54 7.05 -25.18
C ARG A 376 -11.51 8.47 -24.60
N GLU A 377 -10.86 9.40 -25.28
CA GLU A 377 -10.95 10.81 -24.92
C GLU A 377 -12.37 11.33 -25.19
N ASP A 378 -12.96 11.98 -24.18
CA ASP A 378 -14.34 12.48 -24.21
C ASP A 378 -14.39 14.00 -24.15
N ALA A 379 -13.51 14.61 -23.35
CA ALA A 379 -13.33 16.06 -23.29
C ALA A 379 -11.90 16.44 -22.92
N ARG A 380 -11.48 17.64 -23.33
CA ARG A 380 -10.19 18.24 -22.99
C ARG A 380 -10.35 19.71 -22.64
N PHE A 381 -9.83 20.10 -21.50
CA PHE A 381 -9.79 21.45 -20.95
C PHE A 381 -8.33 21.85 -20.80
N ASP A 382 -7.72 22.32 -21.89
CA ASP A 382 -6.28 22.58 -21.99
C ASP A 382 -5.44 21.33 -21.61
N TYR A 383 -4.80 21.33 -20.43
CA TYR A 383 -4.02 20.21 -19.94
C TYR A 383 -4.84 19.16 -19.17
N MET A 384 -6.10 19.44 -18.82
CA MET A 384 -6.98 18.48 -18.16
C MET A 384 -7.74 17.63 -19.18
N VAL A 385 -7.57 16.31 -19.10
CA VAL A 385 -8.13 15.35 -20.08
C VAL A 385 -9.10 14.43 -19.38
N VAL A 386 -10.34 14.42 -19.87
CA VAL A 386 -11.41 13.52 -19.43
C VAL A 386 -11.49 12.36 -20.42
N LEU A 387 -11.26 11.16 -19.90
CA LEU A 387 -11.42 9.91 -20.61
C LEU A 387 -12.72 9.24 -20.16
N ARG A 388 -13.48 8.68 -21.11
CA ARG A 388 -14.70 7.92 -20.86
C ARG A 388 -14.53 6.47 -21.28
N TYR A 389 -14.99 5.55 -20.44
CA TYR A 389 -15.02 4.14 -20.75
C TYR A 389 -16.20 3.82 -21.67
N ASN A 390 -15.96 2.98 -22.69
CA ASN A 390 -16.91 2.76 -23.78
C ASN A 390 -18.17 1.98 -23.38
N GLU A 391 -18.10 1.12 -22.36
CA GLU A 391 -19.24 0.26 -21.98
C GLU A 391 -20.08 0.92 -20.88
N SER A 392 -21.35 0.50 -20.78
CA SER A 392 -22.25 0.91 -19.71
C SER A 392 -21.72 0.43 -18.35
N ILE A 393 -21.28 1.37 -17.54
CA ILE A 393 -20.81 1.11 -16.18
C ILE A 393 -21.76 1.79 -15.18
N SER A 394 -22.21 1.02 -14.19
CA SER A 394 -23.07 1.48 -13.09
C SER A 394 -22.73 0.75 -11.79
N TYR A 395 -23.03 1.38 -10.65
CA TYR A 395 -23.03 0.72 -9.34
C TYR A 395 -24.06 -0.41 -9.25
N LEU A 396 -25.17 -0.26 -9.96
CA LEU A 396 -26.26 -1.22 -9.98
C LEU A 396 -26.05 -2.15 -11.16
N ARG A 397 -25.76 -3.41 -10.86
CA ARG A 397 -25.76 -4.50 -11.83
C ARG A 397 -26.86 -5.47 -11.43
N SER A 398 -27.57 -5.99 -12.43
CA SER A 398 -28.45 -7.14 -12.21
C SER A 398 -27.61 -8.25 -11.58
N LEU A 399 -28.01 -8.74 -10.41
CA LEU A 399 -27.43 -9.95 -9.84
C LEU A 399 -27.82 -11.07 -10.80
N GLY A 400 -26.88 -11.48 -11.66
CA GLY A 400 -26.99 -12.74 -12.39
C GLY A 400 -27.02 -13.92 -11.40
N SER A 401 -26.66 -15.12 -11.85
CA SER A 401 -26.43 -16.22 -10.91
C SER A 401 -25.36 -15.84 -9.88
N THR A 402 -25.58 -16.14 -8.61
CA THR A 402 -24.58 -15.96 -7.55
C THR A 402 -23.80 -17.25 -7.36
N ALA A 403 -22.47 -17.16 -7.26
CA ALA A 403 -21.61 -18.26 -6.89
C ALA A 403 -20.78 -17.90 -5.65
N LEU A 404 -20.44 -18.89 -4.84
CA LEU A 404 -19.57 -18.71 -3.68
C LEU A 404 -18.14 -19.02 -4.07
N ALA A 405 -17.18 -18.18 -3.72
CA ALA A 405 -15.75 -18.45 -3.91
C ALA A 405 -15.01 -18.50 -2.57
N ILE A 406 -14.40 -19.65 -2.29
CA ILE A 406 -13.63 -19.94 -1.09
C ILE A 406 -12.14 -20.00 -1.46
N GLY A 407 -11.34 -19.16 -0.80
CA GLY A 407 -9.89 -19.17 -0.91
C GLY A 407 -9.26 -17.80 -1.11
N THR A 408 -7.94 -17.76 -0.94
CA THR A 408 -7.15 -16.52 -0.96
C THR A 408 -7.21 -15.80 -2.30
N TYR A 409 -7.49 -16.52 -3.38
CA TYR A 409 -7.51 -15.98 -4.74
C TYR A 409 -8.93 -15.76 -5.31
N SER A 410 -9.97 -15.87 -4.49
CA SER A 410 -11.36 -15.53 -4.87
C SER A 410 -11.52 -14.15 -5.55
N PRO A 411 -10.78 -13.09 -5.17
CA PRO A 411 -10.85 -11.81 -5.88
C PRO A 411 -10.47 -11.89 -7.37
N THR A 412 -9.63 -12.86 -7.77
CA THR A 412 -9.31 -13.10 -9.19
C THR A 412 -10.53 -13.60 -9.94
N LEU A 413 -11.29 -14.53 -9.36
CA LEU A 413 -12.53 -15.06 -9.93
C LEU A 413 -13.58 -13.96 -10.05
N ALA A 414 -13.77 -13.18 -8.98
CA ALA A 414 -14.70 -12.05 -9.00
C ALA A 414 -14.40 -11.06 -10.13
N ARG A 415 -13.12 -10.73 -10.35
CA ARG A 415 -12.71 -9.84 -11.46
C ARG A 415 -12.92 -10.48 -12.82
N LEU A 416 -12.48 -11.73 -12.99
CA LEU A 416 -12.56 -12.47 -14.25
C LEU A 416 -14.01 -12.70 -14.70
N LEU A 417 -14.88 -13.06 -13.76
CA LEU A 417 -16.25 -13.49 -14.02
C LEU A 417 -17.31 -12.42 -13.73
N SER A 418 -16.90 -11.19 -13.38
CA SER A 418 -17.78 -10.06 -13.04
C SER A 418 -18.83 -9.68 -14.10
N SER A 419 -18.66 -10.16 -15.34
CA SER A 419 -19.62 -9.95 -16.44
C SER A 419 -20.64 -11.08 -16.59
N TYR A 420 -20.44 -12.22 -15.92
CA TYR A 420 -21.27 -13.42 -16.04
C TYR A 420 -22.04 -13.75 -14.76
N MET A 421 -21.45 -13.45 -13.60
CA MET A 421 -22.04 -13.80 -12.30
C MET A 421 -21.52 -12.92 -11.17
N TYR A 422 -22.30 -12.89 -10.10
CA TYR A 422 -21.85 -12.31 -8.84
C TYR A 422 -21.09 -13.37 -8.03
N ILE A 423 -19.88 -13.03 -7.60
CA ILE A 423 -19.04 -13.92 -6.79
C ILE A 423 -19.06 -13.43 -5.35
N GLU A 424 -19.69 -14.20 -4.47
CA GLU A 424 -19.67 -13.97 -3.03
C GLU A 424 -18.40 -14.56 -2.42
N TYR A 425 -17.80 -13.84 -1.47
CA TYR A 425 -16.57 -14.28 -0.82
C TYR A 425 -16.87 -15.07 0.45
N GLY A 426 -16.55 -16.37 0.43
CA GLY A 426 -16.75 -17.25 1.58
C GLY A 426 -15.64 -17.17 2.65
N GLY A 427 -14.58 -16.41 2.42
CA GLY A 427 -13.38 -16.52 3.24
C GLY A 427 -12.39 -17.52 2.66
N LYS A 428 -11.40 -17.93 3.46
CA LYS A 428 -10.28 -18.77 2.97
C LYS A 428 -10.40 -20.25 3.34
N TYR A 429 -11.23 -20.60 4.33
CA TYR A 429 -11.31 -21.96 4.87
C TYR A 429 -12.61 -22.64 4.44
N ILE A 430 -12.52 -23.85 3.87
CA ILE A 430 -13.69 -24.65 3.47
C ILE A 430 -14.52 -25.03 4.70
N ASP A 431 -13.86 -25.42 5.79
CA ASP A 431 -14.47 -25.97 6.99
C ASP A 431 -15.02 -24.93 7.97
N ASP A 432 -14.99 -23.65 7.58
CA ASP A 432 -15.74 -22.57 8.23
C ASP A 432 -17.19 -22.48 7.73
N HIS A 433 -17.53 -23.23 6.67
CA HIS A 433 -18.88 -23.33 6.12
C HIS A 433 -19.61 -24.60 6.58
N THR A 434 -20.92 -24.58 6.39
CA THR A 434 -21.82 -25.75 6.50
C THR A 434 -22.32 -26.18 5.12
N VAL A 435 -22.93 -27.35 5.03
CA VAL A 435 -23.51 -27.85 3.77
C VAL A 435 -24.70 -26.98 3.36
N GLU A 436 -25.47 -26.51 4.34
CA GLU A 436 -26.58 -25.58 4.17
C GLU A 436 -26.10 -24.26 3.56
N ASP A 437 -24.95 -23.74 4.01
CA ASP A 437 -24.35 -22.53 3.42
C ASP A 437 -24.03 -22.74 1.94
N LEU A 438 -23.35 -23.84 1.60
CA LEU A 438 -22.94 -24.13 0.22
C LEU A 438 -24.14 -24.39 -0.69
N SER A 439 -25.21 -25.00 -0.17
CA SER A 439 -26.40 -25.36 -0.93
C SER A 439 -27.21 -24.15 -1.41
N ASN A 440 -26.97 -22.96 -0.86
CA ASN A 440 -27.52 -21.71 -1.39
C ASN A 440 -26.94 -21.32 -2.75
N TYR A 441 -25.85 -21.97 -3.18
CA TYR A 441 -25.11 -21.62 -4.38
C TYR A 441 -25.09 -22.77 -5.39
N PRO A 442 -25.53 -22.54 -6.65
CA PRO A 442 -25.45 -23.56 -7.69
C PRO A 442 -24.00 -23.92 -8.04
N ILE A 443 -23.06 -22.99 -7.82
CA ILE A 443 -21.63 -23.15 -8.08
C ILE A 443 -20.84 -22.67 -6.87
N VAL A 444 -19.90 -23.51 -6.43
CA VAL A 444 -18.87 -23.16 -5.44
C VAL A 444 -17.50 -23.25 -6.10
N PHE A 445 -16.73 -22.16 -6.01
CA PHE A 445 -15.35 -22.10 -6.47
C PHE A 445 -14.38 -22.32 -5.31
N LEU A 446 -13.34 -23.11 -5.55
CA LEU A 446 -12.20 -23.29 -4.65
C LEU A 446 -10.93 -22.81 -5.35
N TYR A 447 -10.33 -21.72 -4.84
CA TYR A 447 -9.11 -21.17 -5.46
C TYR A 447 -8.18 -20.49 -4.45
N GLY A 448 -7.02 -21.12 -4.20
CA GLY A 448 -6.16 -20.77 -3.07
C GLY A 448 -6.83 -21.04 -1.71
N TYR A 449 -7.70 -22.06 -1.67
CA TYR A 449 -8.46 -22.47 -0.49
C TYR A 449 -7.57 -23.11 0.57
N MET A 450 -8.04 -23.12 1.81
CA MET A 450 -7.43 -23.76 2.97
C MET A 450 -8.47 -24.63 3.69
N TYR A 451 -8.01 -25.50 4.57
CA TYR A 451 -8.86 -26.20 5.53
C TYR A 451 -8.09 -26.37 6.85
N LYS A 452 -8.80 -26.31 7.99
CA LYS A 452 -8.22 -26.61 9.31
C LYS A 452 -8.28 -28.12 9.58
N ASN A 453 -9.35 -28.77 9.12
CA ASN A 453 -9.54 -30.21 9.18
C ASN A 453 -9.99 -30.75 7.81
N VAL A 454 -9.12 -31.54 7.17
CA VAL A 454 -9.37 -32.11 5.83
C VAL A 454 -10.59 -33.04 5.80
N VAL A 455 -10.83 -33.81 6.87
CA VAL A 455 -11.96 -34.76 6.93
C VAL A 455 -13.29 -34.00 6.97
N LYS A 456 -13.35 -32.93 7.77
CA LYS A 456 -14.53 -32.06 7.85
C LYS A 456 -14.78 -31.32 6.52
N ALA A 457 -13.73 -30.75 5.93
CA ALA A 457 -13.82 -30.08 4.64
C ALA A 457 -14.34 -31.02 3.55
N MET A 458 -13.78 -32.24 3.50
CA MET A 458 -14.21 -33.29 2.58
C MET A 458 -15.67 -33.69 2.79
N SER A 459 -16.11 -33.90 4.04
CA SER A 459 -17.51 -34.27 4.31
C SER A 459 -18.50 -33.20 3.86
N ILE A 460 -18.16 -31.92 4.04
CA ILE A 460 -19.00 -30.79 3.60
C ILE A 460 -19.11 -30.79 2.07
N LEU A 461 -17.98 -30.89 1.36
CA LEU A 461 -17.96 -30.84 -0.10
C LEU A 461 -18.63 -32.06 -0.74
N LEU A 462 -18.42 -33.26 -0.20
CA LEU A 462 -19.09 -34.46 -0.68
C LEU A 462 -20.61 -34.35 -0.53
N SER A 463 -21.09 -33.89 0.62
CA SER A 463 -22.54 -33.68 0.84
C SER A 463 -23.12 -32.66 -0.15
N TYR A 464 -22.40 -31.55 -0.39
CA TYR A 464 -22.80 -30.55 -1.39
C TYR A 464 -22.87 -31.13 -2.81
N LEU A 465 -21.89 -31.95 -3.20
CA LEU A 465 -21.87 -32.63 -4.49
C LEU A 465 -23.00 -33.67 -4.62
N GLU A 466 -23.26 -34.44 -3.56
CA GLU A 466 -24.36 -35.41 -3.53
C GLU A 466 -25.72 -34.75 -3.75
N MET A 467 -25.90 -33.51 -3.25
CA MET A 467 -27.11 -32.70 -3.44
C MET A 467 -27.22 -32.05 -4.85
N GLY A 468 -26.25 -32.27 -5.75
CA GLY A 468 -26.29 -31.74 -7.12
C GLY A 468 -25.47 -30.48 -7.35
N GLY A 469 -24.68 -30.05 -6.35
CA GLY A 469 -23.81 -28.89 -6.47
C GLY A 469 -22.74 -29.01 -7.55
N THR A 470 -22.28 -27.87 -8.09
CA THR A 470 -21.11 -27.81 -8.97
C THR A 470 -19.92 -27.21 -8.23
N LEU A 471 -18.88 -28.02 -8.04
CA LEU A 471 -17.62 -27.56 -7.48
C LEU A 471 -16.63 -27.25 -8.60
N VAL A 472 -16.09 -26.04 -8.66
CA VAL A 472 -15.02 -25.68 -9.60
C VAL A 472 -13.76 -25.38 -8.83
N LEU A 473 -12.65 -26.06 -9.11
CA LEU A 473 -11.44 -25.92 -8.31
C LEU A 473 -10.18 -25.74 -9.15
N ASP A 474 -9.28 -24.90 -8.65
CA ASP A 474 -7.87 -24.89 -8.99
C ASP A 474 -7.08 -25.04 -7.69
N THR A 475 -6.14 -25.99 -7.67
CA THR A 475 -5.34 -26.32 -6.49
C THR A 475 -4.20 -25.32 -6.26
N TRP A 476 -3.97 -24.36 -7.17
CA TRP A 476 -2.90 -23.37 -7.04
C TRP A 476 -3.03 -22.56 -5.74
N GLY A 477 -1.95 -22.55 -4.94
CA GLY A 477 -1.89 -21.90 -3.63
C GLY A 477 -2.74 -22.51 -2.53
N SER A 478 -3.29 -23.71 -2.76
CA SER A 478 -3.96 -24.51 -1.71
C SER A 478 -2.99 -25.51 -1.08
N PRO A 479 -3.34 -26.12 0.08
CA PRO A 479 -2.62 -27.26 0.64
C PRO A 479 -2.53 -28.46 -0.32
N ASP A 480 -3.44 -28.57 -1.29
CA ASP A 480 -3.52 -29.68 -2.24
C ASP A 480 -2.70 -29.46 -3.52
N VAL A 481 -1.95 -28.36 -3.65
CA VAL A 481 -1.21 -28.00 -4.88
C VAL A 481 -0.29 -29.13 -5.39
N THR A 482 0.23 -29.96 -4.49
CA THR A 482 1.03 -31.15 -4.80
C THR A 482 0.49 -32.44 -4.16
N ALA A 483 -0.80 -32.49 -3.82
CA ALA A 483 -1.39 -33.65 -3.13
C ALA A 483 -1.55 -34.87 -4.06
N ASP A 484 -1.44 -36.05 -3.49
CA ASP A 484 -1.68 -37.34 -4.17
C ASP A 484 -3.17 -37.73 -4.18
N ASN A 485 -3.99 -37.03 -3.40
CA ASN A 485 -5.43 -37.20 -3.37
C ASN A 485 -6.09 -35.86 -2.98
N VAL A 486 -6.38 -35.04 -3.98
CA VAL A 486 -6.96 -33.70 -3.80
C VAL A 486 -8.32 -33.84 -3.13
N LEU A 487 -8.45 -33.34 -1.90
CA LEU A 487 -9.70 -33.35 -1.12
C LEU A 487 -10.39 -34.73 -1.02
N GLY A 488 -9.64 -35.84 -1.16
CA GLY A 488 -10.22 -37.18 -1.17
C GLY A 488 -10.93 -37.60 -2.47
N LEU A 489 -10.86 -36.79 -3.53
CA LEU A 489 -11.60 -36.97 -4.78
C LEU A 489 -10.95 -37.96 -5.77
N GLY A 490 -9.81 -38.56 -5.42
CA GLY A 490 -9.21 -39.65 -6.20
C GLY A 490 -8.32 -39.21 -7.37
N PHE A 491 -7.94 -37.93 -7.45
CA PHE A 491 -6.95 -37.43 -8.40
C PHE A 491 -5.82 -36.67 -7.72
N GLN A 492 -4.67 -36.63 -8.38
CA GLN A 492 -3.44 -36.00 -7.96
C GLN A 492 -3.31 -34.60 -8.55
N SER A 493 -2.65 -33.69 -7.83
CA SER A 493 -2.21 -32.39 -8.33
C SER A 493 -0.68 -32.32 -8.37
N ARG A 494 -0.14 -31.65 -9.39
CA ARG A 494 1.29 -31.41 -9.59
C ARG A 494 1.54 -30.01 -10.11
N ILE A 495 2.72 -29.47 -9.81
CA ILE A 495 3.20 -28.23 -10.40
C ILE A 495 3.96 -28.55 -11.70
N LEU A 496 3.56 -27.91 -12.78
CA LEU A 496 4.24 -27.91 -14.07
C LEU A 496 4.77 -26.50 -14.35
N LYS A 497 6.01 -26.39 -14.82
CA LYS A 497 6.55 -25.12 -15.31
C LYS A 497 6.42 -25.08 -16.83
N LEU A 498 5.79 -24.03 -17.31
CA LEU A 498 5.56 -23.77 -18.73
C LEU A 498 6.36 -22.53 -19.15
N ASP A 499 6.71 -22.44 -20.42
CA ASP A 499 7.30 -21.23 -20.99
C ASP A 499 6.83 -21.03 -22.43
N GLY A 500 6.48 -19.79 -22.76
CA GLY A 500 6.11 -19.37 -24.11
C GLY A 500 4.78 -19.96 -24.57
N CYS A 501 4.70 -20.30 -25.86
CA CYS A 501 3.51 -20.91 -26.45
C CYS A 501 3.51 -22.41 -26.16
N VAL A 502 2.44 -22.91 -25.54
CA VAL A 502 2.29 -24.32 -25.16
C VAL A 502 1.12 -24.92 -25.91
N GLU A 503 1.31 -26.11 -26.49
CA GLU A 503 0.24 -26.85 -27.12
C GLU A 503 -0.65 -27.53 -26.07
N LEU A 504 -1.93 -27.19 -26.10
CA LEU A 504 -2.98 -27.81 -25.29
C LEU A 504 -3.95 -28.58 -26.19
N THR A 505 -4.10 -29.87 -25.93
CA THR A 505 -5.13 -30.68 -26.59
C THR A 505 -6.50 -30.30 -26.03
N GLY A 506 -7.47 -30.00 -26.89
CA GLY A 506 -8.82 -29.58 -26.51
C GLY A 506 -9.03 -28.05 -26.53
N LEU A 507 -7.98 -27.27 -26.74
CA LEU A 507 -8.04 -25.82 -26.95
C LEU A 507 -7.29 -25.40 -28.21
N ASN A 508 -7.72 -24.30 -28.82
CA ASN A 508 -6.95 -23.70 -29.90
C ASN A 508 -5.77 -22.91 -29.30
N SER A 509 -4.61 -23.57 -29.25
CA SER A 509 -3.38 -23.04 -28.64
C SER A 509 -2.90 -21.72 -29.26
N SER A 510 -3.23 -21.47 -30.54
CA SER A 510 -2.89 -20.21 -31.22
C SER A 510 -3.67 -18.99 -30.69
N ARG A 511 -4.79 -19.24 -30.00
CA ARG A 511 -5.63 -18.21 -29.39
C ARG A 511 -5.33 -18.00 -27.90
N LEU A 512 -4.44 -18.80 -27.32
CA LEU A 512 -3.99 -18.66 -25.94
C LEU A 512 -2.89 -17.61 -25.85
N SER A 513 -2.83 -16.97 -24.69
CA SER A 513 -1.74 -16.08 -24.33
C SER A 513 -0.48 -16.89 -24.02
N PRO A 514 0.72 -16.31 -24.15
CA PRO A 514 1.94 -17.03 -23.80
C PRO A 514 2.00 -17.32 -22.30
N PHE A 515 2.44 -18.51 -21.93
CA PHE A 515 2.63 -18.92 -20.55
C PHE A 515 3.93 -18.32 -19.98
N ARG A 516 3.89 -17.03 -19.68
CA ARG A 516 4.98 -16.25 -19.05
C ARG A 516 4.47 -15.38 -17.91
N TYR A 517 5.32 -15.17 -16.90
CA TYR A 517 5.04 -14.28 -15.78
C TYR A 517 6.27 -13.41 -15.49
N GLU A 518 6.13 -12.09 -15.63
CA GLU A 518 7.20 -11.10 -15.34
C GLU A 518 8.57 -11.41 -16.00
N GLY A 519 8.53 -11.96 -17.21
CA GLY A 519 9.75 -12.34 -17.97
C GLY A 519 10.31 -13.73 -17.62
N GLY A 520 9.73 -14.43 -16.65
CA GLY A 520 10.00 -15.84 -16.35
C GLY A 520 8.93 -16.78 -16.93
N GLY A 521 9.16 -18.09 -16.73
CA GLY A 521 8.18 -19.13 -17.05
C GLY A 521 6.96 -19.10 -16.13
N TRP A 522 5.85 -19.65 -16.60
CA TRP A 522 4.60 -19.75 -15.85
C TRP A 522 4.56 -21.01 -14.99
N ALA A 523 4.16 -20.86 -13.73
CA ALA A 523 3.93 -21.99 -12.85
C ALA A 523 2.44 -22.37 -12.87
N ALA A 524 2.17 -23.63 -13.22
CA ALA A 524 0.85 -24.17 -13.50
C ALA A 524 0.55 -25.37 -12.60
N THR A 525 -0.72 -25.58 -12.27
CA THR A 525 -1.24 -26.84 -11.71
C THR A 525 -1.70 -27.75 -12.83
N VAL A 526 -1.42 -29.05 -12.72
CA VAL A 526 -1.97 -30.08 -13.61
C VAL A 526 -2.38 -31.29 -12.80
N TYR A 527 -3.28 -32.10 -13.36
CA TYR A 527 -3.90 -33.22 -12.67
C TYR A 527 -3.57 -34.57 -13.31
N ARG A 528 -3.59 -35.62 -12.49
CA ARG A 528 -3.47 -37.02 -12.92
C ARG A 528 -4.44 -37.89 -12.12
N GLY A 529 -5.01 -38.89 -12.77
CA GLY A 529 -6.01 -39.76 -12.15
C GLY A 529 -7.23 -39.93 -13.04
N HIS A 530 -8.30 -40.44 -12.44
CA HIS A 530 -9.56 -40.69 -13.14
C HIS A 530 -10.40 -39.41 -13.19
N PHE A 531 -10.95 -39.12 -14.38
CA PHE A 531 -11.97 -38.12 -14.64
C PHE A 531 -12.97 -38.75 -15.61
N ASP A 532 -14.26 -38.50 -15.42
CA ASP A 532 -15.31 -39.00 -16.32
C ASP A 532 -15.22 -38.34 -17.71
N GLU A 533 -14.80 -37.07 -17.75
CA GLU A 533 -14.59 -36.33 -18.98
C GLU A 533 -13.29 -35.52 -18.87
N VAL A 534 -12.42 -35.61 -19.89
CA VAL A 534 -11.19 -34.83 -19.97
C VAL A 534 -11.34 -33.84 -21.12
N VAL A 535 -11.41 -32.55 -20.77
CA VAL A 535 -11.67 -31.46 -21.72
C VAL A 535 -10.36 -30.92 -22.29
N VAL A 536 -9.34 -30.74 -21.44
CA VAL A 536 -8.06 -30.16 -21.84
C VAL A 536 -6.90 -30.98 -21.28
N ARG A 537 -5.87 -31.20 -22.11
CA ARG A 537 -4.61 -31.84 -21.71
C ARG A 537 -3.41 -30.98 -22.09
N VAL A 538 -2.35 -31.11 -21.29
CA VAL A 538 -1.00 -30.69 -21.63
C VAL A 538 -0.08 -31.88 -21.45
N ASN A 539 0.58 -32.30 -22.53
CA ASN A 539 1.30 -33.58 -22.56
C ASN A 539 0.38 -34.71 -22.04
N ASP A 540 0.87 -35.53 -21.10
CA ASP A 540 0.10 -36.63 -20.49
C ASP A 540 -0.79 -36.19 -19.30
N SER A 541 -0.79 -34.91 -18.93
CA SER A 541 -1.49 -34.42 -17.74
C SER A 541 -2.83 -33.76 -18.10
N VAL A 542 -3.81 -33.92 -17.22
CA VAL A 542 -5.12 -33.30 -17.35
C VAL A 542 -5.03 -31.85 -16.88
N VAL A 543 -5.50 -30.93 -17.68
CA VAL A 543 -5.62 -29.50 -17.34
C VAL A 543 -7.04 -29.20 -16.91
N VAL A 544 -8.02 -29.57 -17.74
CA VAL A 544 -9.44 -29.46 -17.38
C VAL A 544 -10.04 -30.85 -17.41
N GLY A 545 -10.54 -31.28 -16.25
CA GLY A 545 -11.20 -32.56 -16.06
C GLY A 545 -12.51 -32.39 -15.31
N ILE A 546 -13.51 -33.20 -15.66
CA ILE A 546 -14.81 -33.23 -15.00
C ILE A 546 -14.97 -34.60 -14.35
N LEU A 547 -15.28 -34.59 -13.06
CA LEU A 547 -15.58 -35.77 -12.25
C LEU A 547 -17.01 -35.66 -11.73
N ARG A 548 -17.81 -36.71 -11.85
CA ARG A 548 -19.17 -36.79 -11.34
C ARG A 548 -19.16 -37.44 -9.96
N VAL A 549 -19.82 -36.79 -9.01
CA VAL A 549 -19.90 -37.25 -7.62
C VAL A 549 -21.34 -37.09 -7.16
N GLY A 550 -22.02 -38.21 -6.90
CA GLY A 550 -23.46 -38.21 -6.62
C GLY A 550 -24.25 -37.58 -7.78
N ALA A 551 -25.14 -36.64 -7.47
CA ALA A 551 -25.89 -35.88 -8.48
C ALA A 551 -25.12 -34.67 -9.04
N GLY A 552 -24.01 -34.30 -8.42
CA GLY A 552 -23.23 -33.10 -8.73
C GLY A 552 -22.01 -33.39 -9.61
N ARG A 553 -21.14 -32.38 -9.72
CA ARG A 553 -19.90 -32.48 -10.50
C ARG A 553 -18.78 -31.60 -9.94
N VAL A 554 -17.55 -32.08 -10.12
CA VAL A 554 -16.31 -31.34 -9.90
C VAL A 554 -15.72 -30.99 -11.26
N VAL A 555 -15.39 -29.71 -11.45
CA VAL A 555 -14.64 -29.21 -12.61
C VAL A 555 -13.27 -28.77 -12.11
N ALA A 556 -12.27 -29.61 -12.32
CA ALA A 556 -10.88 -29.28 -11.99
C ALA A 556 -10.30 -28.43 -13.14
N VAL A 557 -9.79 -27.24 -12.82
CA VAL A 557 -9.24 -26.27 -13.76
C VAL A 557 -7.80 -25.95 -13.37
N GLY A 558 -6.86 -26.49 -14.14
CA GLY A 558 -5.44 -26.33 -13.90
C GLY A 558 -4.86 -25.08 -14.58
N LEU A 559 -3.55 -25.10 -14.79
CA LEU A 559 -2.74 -24.04 -15.39
C LEU A 559 -2.73 -22.71 -14.64
N ASN A 560 -3.32 -22.60 -13.45
CA ASN A 560 -3.60 -21.30 -12.86
C ASN A 560 -4.44 -20.44 -13.83
N LEU A 561 -5.34 -21.08 -14.58
CA LEU A 561 -5.96 -20.52 -15.79
C LEU A 561 -6.84 -19.30 -15.48
N PHE A 562 -7.47 -19.25 -14.30
CA PHE A 562 -8.24 -18.07 -13.86
C PHE A 562 -7.37 -16.81 -13.82
N TYR A 563 -6.18 -16.92 -13.22
CA TYR A 563 -5.25 -15.80 -13.16
C TYR A 563 -4.60 -15.52 -14.52
N HIS A 564 -4.28 -16.56 -15.30
CA HIS A 564 -3.73 -16.41 -16.65
C HIS A 564 -4.65 -15.59 -17.57
N ALA A 565 -5.93 -15.97 -17.64
CA ALA A 565 -6.93 -15.30 -18.45
C ALA A 565 -7.14 -13.85 -18.03
N LEU A 566 -7.11 -13.58 -16.72
CA LEU A 566 -7.22 -12.23 -16.18
C LEU A 566 -5.97 -11.39 -16.48
N TYR A 567 -4.78 -11.94 -16.26
CA TYR A 567 -3.49 -11.28 -16.41
C TYR A 567 -3.27 -10.80 -17.85
N TYR A 568 -3.59 -11.64 -18.82
CA TYR A 568 -3.46 -11.31 -20.25
C TYR A 568 -4.69 -10.60 -20.82
N GLY A 569 -5.84 -10.66 -20.15
CA GLY A 569 -7.09 -10.12 -20.68
C GLY A 569 -7.61 -10.89 -21.88
N ASN A 570 -7.29 -12.17 -22.00
CA ASN A 570 -7.61 -12.96 -23.18
C ASN A 570 -9.09 -13.39 -23.17
N GLU A 571 -9.86 -12.88 -24.14
CA GLU A 571 -11.29 -13.16 -24.24
C GLU A 571 -11.59 -14.61 -24.60
N TYR A 572 -10.72 -15.28 -25.38
CA TYR A 572 -10.90 -16.70 -25.70
C TYR A 572 -10.78 -17.57 -24.44
N GLU A 573 -9.77 -17.33 -23.61
CA GLU A 573 -9.59 -18.03 -22.33
C GLU A 573 -10.73 -17.74 -21.35
N ARG A 574 -11.16 -16.47 -21.25
CA ARG A 574 -12.30 -16.08 -20.42
C ARG A 574 -13.59 -16.77 -20.84
N ASN A 575 -13.90 -16.76 -22.13
CA ASN A 575 -15.10 -17.41 -22.68
C ASN A 575 -15.05 -18.92 -22.51
N PHE A 576 -13.87 -19.54 -22.65
CA PHE A 576 -13.70 -20.95 -22.35
C PHE A 576 -14.05 -21.26 -20.88
N ILE A 577 -13.50 -20.49 -19.93
CA ILE A 577 -13.79 -20.65 -18.49
C ILE A 577 -15.30 -20.47 -18.23
N ALA A 578 -15.92 -19.43 -18.78
CA ALA A 578 -17.36 -19.21 -18.64
C ALA A 578 -18.19 -20.38 -19.21
N GLY A 579 -17.76 -20.94 -20.35
CA GLY A 579 -18.38 -22.11 -20.97
C GLY A 579 -18.32 -23.37 -20.10
N LEU A 580 -17.25 -23.58 -19.33
CA LEU A 580 -17.13 -24.72 -18.40
C LEU A 580 -18.21 -24.70 -17.32
N LEU A 581 -18.61 -23.51 -16.90
CA LEU A 581 -19.64 -23.29 -15.89
C LEU A 581 -21.03 -23.68 -16.41
N LYS A 582 -21.22 -23.81 -17.73
CA LYS A 582 -22.50 -24.04 -18.40
C LYS A 582 -23.59 -23.06 -17.94
N ILE A 583 -23.19 -21.79 -17.77
CA ILE A 583 -24.15 -20.72 -17.47
C ILE A 583 -25.11 -20.63 -18.67
N PRO A 584 -26.44 -20.74 -18.46
CA PRO A 584 -27.41 -20.66 -19.54
C PRO A 584 -27.24 -19.38 -20.39
N GLU A 585 -27.29 -19.50 -21.72
CA GLU A 585 -27.07 -18.37 -22.65
C GLU A 585 -28.01 -17.18 -22.40
N TYR A 586 -29.23 -17.42 -21.92
CA TYR A 586 -30.18 -16.34 -21.60
C TYR A 586 -29.76 -15.46 -20.40
N LEU A 587 -28.77 -15.86 -19.61
CA LEU A 587 -28.14 -15.04 -18.57
C LEU A 587 -26.90 -14.28 -19.10
N LEU A 588 -26.43 -14.63 -20.31
CA LEU A 588 -25.31 -13.98 -21.01
C LEU A 588 -25.80 -12.83 -21.90
N ASP A 589 -27.06 -12.89 -22.36
CA ASP A 589 -27.75 -11.84 -23.13
C ASP A 589 -28.29 -10.72 -22.23
N TYR A 590 -27.40 -9.96 -21.59
CA TYR A 590 -27.73 -8.60 -21.13
C TYR A 590 -27.04 -7.58 -22.03
N HIS A 591 -27.52 -7.48 -23.27
CA HIS A 591 -27.49 -6.19 -23.96
C HIS A 591 -28.50 -5.29 -23.25
N ILE A 592 -27.99 -4.39 -22.40
CA ILE A 592 -28.77 -3.24 -21.95
C ILE A 592 -28.74 -2.26 -23.14
N GLU A 593 -29.90 -2.05 -23.76
CA GLU A 593 -30.13 -0.98 -24.76
C GLU A 593 -29.68 0.40 -24.25
#